data_AF-A0A968JQI5-F1
#
_entry.id   AF-A0A968JQI5-F1
#
_cell.length_a   1.000
_cell.length_b   1.000
_cell.length_c   1.000
_cell.angle_alpha   90.00
_cell.angle_beta   90.00
_cell.angle_gamma   90.00
#
_symmetry.space_group_name_H-M   'P 1'
#
loop_
_entity.id
_entity.type
_entity.pdbx_description
1 polymer ?
#
loop_
_entity_poly.entity_id
_entity_poly.type
_entity_poly.pdbx_seq_one_letter_code
_entity_poly.pdbx_strand_id
1 'polypeptide(L)'
;MEWNQEPGHVPIVPFNTITKALENNWKKSWGYLSLNGPWKFKWSENHESSPNDFFYEKFNDSKWDIIQVPSNWEMKGYGDPMFRNISHPFISNPPYIPHEYNPTGSYRKTFTLPANWKGKPVFLRMEASTSATFVWINGQEAGFNKGANEPAEYNITRFLKPGKTAFLSGFINTLTELISKIRIFGD
;
A
#
# COMPACT_ATOMS: atom_id res chain seq x y z
N MET A 1 8.13 12.24 9.80
CA MET A 1 7.09 11.84 10.76
C MET A 1 6.22 10.83 10.05
N GLU A 2 6.39 9.59 10.45
CA GLU A 2 5.62 8.41 10.05
C GLU A 2 4.87 7.96 11.30
N TRP A 3 3.72 7.31 11.14
CA TRP A 3 2.95 6.87 12.30
C TRP A 3 2.29 5.53 12.07
N ASN A 4 2.09 4.82 13.20
CA ASN A 4 1.51 3.48 13.27
C ASN A 4 2.26 2.42 12.45
N GLN A 5 3.52 2.66 12.09
CA GLN A 5 4.39 1.64 11.50
C GLN A 5 5.01 0.78 12.60
N GLU A 6 5.22 -0.51 12.31
CA GLU A 6 6.04 -1.38 13.13
C GLU A 6 7.53 -0.95 13.06
N PRO A 7 8.31 -1.14 14.13
CA PRO A 7 9.75 -0.83 14.11
C PRO A 7 10.49 -1.58 13.00
N GLY A 8 11.52 -0.97 12.42
CA GLY A 8 12.34 -1.64 11.40
C GLY A 8 12.93 -2.96 11.90
N HIS A 9 12.73 -4.03 11.13
CA HIS A 9 13.23 -5.37 11.46
C HIS A 9 13.54 -6.17 10.18
N VAL A 10 14.28 -7.28 10.35
CA VAL A 10 14.53 -8.23 9.26
C VAL A 10 13.22 -8.88 8.78
N PRO A 11 13.06 -9.21 7.50
CA PRO A 11 11.84 -9.86 7.02
C PRO A 11 11.58 -11.18 7.77
N ILE A 12 10.41 -11.29 8.39
CA ILE A 12 9.96 -12.50 9.09
C ILE A 12 8.74 -13.03 8.37
N VAL A 13 8.72 -14.34 8.11
CA VAL A 13 7.60 -15.07 7.52
C VAL A 13 7.51 -16.43 8.21
N PRO A 14 6.36 -16.81 8.78
CA PRO A 14 6.24 -18.05 9.51
C PRO A 14 6.28 -19.25 8.54
N PHE A 15 6.93 -20.34 8.93
CA PHE A 15 6.91 -21.61 8.21
C PHE A 15 6.38 -22.70 9.12
N ASN A 16 5.69 -23.71 8.56
CA ASN A 16 5.10 -24.78 9.36
C ASN A 16 6.06 -25.95 9.63
N THR A 17 7.21 -26.00 8.94
CA THR A 17 8.23 -27.03 9.13
C THR A 17 9.63 -26.45 8.94
N ILE A 18 10.63 -27.08 9.57
CA ILE A 18 12.05 -26.73 9.41
C ILE A 18 12.48 -26.85 7.94
N THR A 19 12.06 -27.91 7.24
CA THR A 19 12.38 -28.12 5.82
C THR A 19 11.95 -26.93 4.96
N LYS A 20 10.72 -26.43 5.14
CA LYS A 20 10.24 -25.26 4.38
C LYS A 20 10.95 -23.96 4.79
N ALA A 21 11.33 -23.83 6.06
CA ALA A 21 12.14 -22.70 6.51
C ALA A 21 13.53 -22.72 5.83
N LEU A 22 14.15 -23.89 5.69
CA LEU A 22 15.44 -24.06 5.00
C LEU A 22 15.35 -23.84 3.49
N GLU A 23 14.23 -24.20 2.84
CA GLU A 23 13.97 -23.85 1.44
C GLU A 23 13.87 -22.33 1.23
N ASN A 24 13.53 -21.58 2.28
CA ASN A 24 13.42 -20.11 2.30
C ASN A 24 12.50 -19.54 1.20
N ASN A 25 11.50 -20.30 0.74
CA ASN A 25 10.54 -19.83 -0.23
C ASN A 25 9.32 -19.20 0.47
N TRP A 26 9.51 -18.00 1.00
CA TRP A 26 8.49 -17.27 1.76
C TRP A 26 7.19 -17.03 0.96
N LYS A 27 7.24 -16.98 -0.38
CA LYS A 27 6.05 -16.85 -1.23
C LYS A 27 5.12 -18.06 -1.15
N LYS A 28 5.65 -19.23 -0.74
CA LYS A 28 4.89 -20.47 -0.52
C LYS A 28 4.51 -20.68 0.95
N SER A 29 4.86 -19.73 1.83
CA SER A 29 4.47 -19.81 3.23
C SER A 29 2.94 -19.75 3.38
N TRP A 30 2.42 -20.50 4.35
CA TRP A 30 1.02 -20.43 4.76
C TRP A 30 0.64 -19.06 5.36
N GLY A 31 1.63 -18.30 5.84
CA GLY A 31 1.47 -16.98 6.43
C GLY A 31 1.78 -15.82 5.50
N TYR A 32 1.74 -16.09 4.20
CA TYR A 32 1.96 -15.09 3.17
C TYR A 32 0.74 -14.96 2.26
N LEU A 33 0.28 -13.72 2.04
CA LEU A 33 -0.75 -13.40 1.04
C LEU A 33 -0.27 -12.24 0.17
N SER A 34 -0.06 -12.51 -1.11
CA SER A 34 0.29 -11.46 -2.08
C SER A 34 -0.93 -10.59 -2.37
N LEU A 35 -0.74 -9.27 -2.35
CA LEU A 35 -1.73 -8.31 -2.85
C LEU A 35 -1.37 -7.74 -4.23
N ASN A 36 -0.30 -8.21 -4.86
CA ASN A 36 0.06 -7.84 -6.23
C ASN A 36 -1.05 -8.21 -7.23
N GLY A 37 -0.97 -7.66 -8.43
CA GLY A 37 -1.92 -7.86 -9.52
C GLY A 37 -2.83 -6.65 -9.71
N PRO A 38 -4.09 -6.83 -10.16
CA PRO A 38 -4.97 -5.72 -10.47
C PRO A 38 -5.48 -5.02 -9.21
N TRP A 39 -5.53 -3.69 -9.28
CA TRP A 39 -6.10 -2.78 -8.30
C TRP A 39 -6.98 -1.76 -9.00
N LYS A 40 -8.07 -1.34 -8.35
CA LYS A 40 -8.85 -0.19 -8.78
C LYS A 40 -8.03 1.07 -8.56
N PHE A 41 -7.95 1.93 -9.58
CA PHE A 41 -7.06 3.07 -9.59
C PHE A 41 -7.74 4.32 -10.14
N LYS A 42 -7.46 5.46 -9.50
CA LYS A 42 -7.86 6.78 -9.98
C LYS A 42 -6.69 7.74 -9.81
N TRP A 43 -6.25 8.32 -10.92
CA TRP A 43 -5.28 9.41 -10.94
C TRP A 43 -5.99 10.76 -10.87
N SER A 44 -5.37 11.71 -10.15
CA SER A 44 -5.83 13.10 -9.98
C SER A 44 -4.62 14.05 -10.03
N GLU A 45 -4.81 15.26 -10.53
CA GLU A 45 -3.72 16.24 -10.68
C GLU A 45 -3.17 16.74 -9.34
N ASN A 46 -4.00 16.72 -8.29
CA ASN A 46 -3.66 17.15 -6.95
C ASN A 46 -4.54 16.41 -5.91
N HIS A 47 -4.21 16.59 -4.63
CA HIS A 47 -4.96 15.99 -3.53
C HIS A 47 -6.43 16.47 -3.54
N GLU A 48 -6.68 17.75 -3.77
CA GLU A 48 -8.03 18.34 -3.68
C GLU A 48 -9.00 17.78 -4.73
N SER A 49 -8.49 17.39 -5.89
CA SER A 49 -9.24 16.72 -6.95
C SER A 49 -9.35 15.19 -6.77
N SER A 50 -8.66 14.62 -5.77
CA SER A 50 -8.77 13.20 -5.48
C SER A 50 -10.16 12.85 -4.95
N PRO A 51 -10.67 11.63 -5.23
CA PRO A 51 -12.02 11.26 -4.79
C PRO A 51 -12.11 11.26 -3.26
N ASN A 52 -12.95 12.15 -2.72
CA ASN A 52 -13.27 12.14 -1.29
C ASN A 52 -13.90 10.80 -0.90
N ASP A 53 -13.73 10.41 0.37
CA ASP A 53 -14.43 9.27 0.96
C ASP A 53 -14.16 7.90 0.29
N PHE A 54 -13.18 7.84 -0.62
CA PHE A 54 -12.81 6.63 -1.35
C PHE A 54 -12.26 5.52 -0.46
N PHE A 55 -12.00 5.77 0.82
CA PHE A 55 -11.56 4.75 1.76
C PHE A 55 -12.73 3.98 2.39
N TYR A 56 -13.97 4.46 2.26
CA TYR A 56 -15.13 3.75 2.79
C TYR A 56 -15.56 2.57 1.91
N GLU A 57 -16.01 1.49 2.56
CA GLU A 57 -16.46 0.25 1.92
C GLU A 57 -17.52 0.50 0.83
N LYS A 58 -18.49 1.37 1.11
CA LYS A 58 -19.63 1.66 0.23
C LYS A 58 -19.34 2.63 -0.91
N PHE A 59 -18.10 3.12 -1.04
CA PHE A 59 -17.73 4.01 -2.14
C PHE A 59 -17.85 3.29 -3.49
N ASN A 60 -18.42 3.97 -4.47
CA ASN A 60 -18.61 3.42 -5.81
C ASN A 60 -17.39 3.68 -6.71
N ASP A 61 -16.54 2.67 -6.84
CA ASP A 61 -15.34 2.67 -7.70
C ASP A 61 -15.57 1.96 -9.07
N SER A 62 -16.82 1.71 -9.45
CA SER A 62 -17.15 0.97 -10.67
C SER A 62 -16.53 1.57 -11.94
N LYS A 63 -16.46 2.92 -12.01
CA LYS A 63 -15.89 3.68 -13.12
C LYS A 63 -14.37 3.87 -13.04
N TRP A 64 -13.70 3.36 -12.01
CA TRP A 64 -12.25 3.48 -11.89
C TRP A 64 -11.54 2.49 -12.80
N ASP A 65 -10.38 2.93 -13.26
CA ASP A 65 -9.46 2.13 -14.06
C ASP A 65 -8.87 0.98 -13.23
N ILE A 66 -8.15 0.10 -13.92
CA ILE A 66 -7.38 -0.98 -13.29
C ILE A 66 -5.90 -0.74 -13.56
N ILE A 67 -5.09 -0.75 -12.50
CA ILE A 67 -3.63 -0.71 -12.59
C ILE A 67 -3.01 -2.00 -12.06
N GLN A 68 -1.89 -2.42 -12.64
CA GLN A 68 -1.13 -3.58 -12.17
C GLN A 68 -0.14 -3.16 -11.10
N VAL A 69 -0.21 -3.78 -9.95
CA VAL A 69 0.68 -3.53 -8.81
C VAL A 69 1.68 -4.69 -8.70
N PRO A 70 3.00 -4.42 -8.69
CA PRO A 70 3.66 -3.11 -8.70
C PRO A 70 3.81 -2.47 -10.09
N SER A 71 3.75 -1.14 -10.13
CA SER A 71 4.16 -0.33 -11.28
C SER A 71 4.22 1.16 -10.91
N ASN A 72 5.08 1.95 -11.56
CA ASN A 72 4.92 3.41 -11.63
C ASN A 72 3.75 3.76 -12.55
N TRP A 73 2.85 4.65 -12.12
CA TRP A 73 1.67 5.01 -12.92
C TRP A 73 2.03 5.80 -14.19
N GLU A 74 3.18 6.49 -14.21
CA GLU A 74 3.69 7.21 -15.39
C GLU A 74 3.94 6.22 -16.53
N MET A 75 4.46 5.04 -16.20
CA MET A 75 4.67 3.94 -17.15
C MET A 75 3.36 3.26 -17.58
N LYS A 76 2.23 3.68 -17.00
CA LYS A 76 0.88 3.22 -17.33
C LYS A 76 0.05 4.30 -18.03
N GLY A 77 0.65 5.44 -18.37
CA GLY A 77 0.01 6.53 -19.12
C GLY A 77 -0.68 7.58 -18.25
N TYR A 78 -0.38 7.64 -16.94
CA TYR A 78 -0.91 8.65 -16.04
C TYR A 78 0.16 9.68 -15.66
N GLY A 79 -0.10 10.96 -15.90
CA GLY A 79 0.89 12.02 -15.69
C GLY A 79 2.11 11.89 -16.60
N ASP A 80 3.15 12.67 -16.31
CA ASP A 80 4.36 12.77 -17.13
C ASP A 80 5.58 12.22 -16.39
N PRO A 81 6.38 11.32 -17.00
CA PRO A 81 7.65 10.92 -16.42
C PRO A 81 8.63 12.10 -16.42
N MET A 82 9.18 12.42 -15.26
CA MET A 82 10.11 13.54 -15.09
C MET A 82 11.52 13.04 -14.81
N PHE A 83 12.49 13.55 -15.56
CA PHE A 83 13.91 13.37 -15.27
C PHE A 83 14.56 14.73 -15.01
N ARG A 84 15.24 14.84 -13.86
CA ARG A 84 16.05 16.00 -13.47
C ARG A 84 17.33 15.50 -12.82
N ASN A 85 18.45 16.15 -13.11
CA ASN A 85 19.74 15.79 -12.52
C ASN A 85 19.95 16.48 -11.15
N ILE A 86 19.82 17.82 -11.11
CA ILE A 86 20.15 18.62 -9.91
C ILE A 86 18.93 19.35 -9.35
N SER A 87 18.10 19.96 -10.20
CA SER A 87 16.96 20.75 -9.74
C SER A 87 15.79 19.88 -9.28
N HIS A 88 15.06 20.33 -8.27
CA HIS A 88 13.77 19.76 -7.92
C HIS A 88 12.78 19.88 -9.11
N PRO A 89 11.81 18.96 -9.22
CA PRO A 89 10.77 19.04 -10.26
C PRO A 89 9.80 20.21 -10.05
N PHE A 90 9.92 20.93 -8.92
CA PHE A 90 9.11 22.08 -8.54
C PHE A 90 9.97 23.20 -7.94
N ILE A 91 9.38 24.39 -7.77
CA ILE A 91 10.03 25.53 -7.10
C ILE A 91 10.39 25.14 -5.66
N SER A 92 11.69 25.13 -5.36
CA SER A 92 12.17 24.73 -4.04
C SER A 92 11.87 25.81 -3.00
N ASN A 93 10.94 25.51 -2.08
CA ASN A 93 10.62 26.35 -0.93
C ASN A 93 10.33 25.47 0.30
N PRO A 94 11.33 24.81 0.91
CA PRO A 94 11.09 23.87 2.00
C PRO A 94 10.44 24.51 3.23
N PRO A 95 9.53 23.83 3.94
CA PRO A 95 9.04 22.46 3.73
C PRO A 95 7.83 22.36 2.78
N TYR A 96 7.51 23.43 2.04
CA TYR A 96 6.31 23.54 1.23
C TYR A 96 6.43 22.81 -0.12
N ILE A 97 5.33 22.20 -0.54
CA ILE A 97 5.17 21.57 -1.85
C ILE A 97 4.13 22.34 -2.68
N PRO A 98 4.16 22.26 -4.02
CA PRO A 98 3.08 22.80 -4.84
C PRO A 98 1.75 22.13 -4.50
N HIS A 99 0.69 22.93 -4.41
CA HIS A 99 -0.67 22.43 -4.22
C HIS A 99 -1.44 22.32 -5.54
N GLU A 100 -1.10 23.16 -6.53
CA GLU A 100 -1.78 23.22 -7.83
C GLU A 100 -1.58 21.93 -8.64
N TYR A 101 -0.33 21.46 -8.74
CA TYR A 101 0.03 20.21 -9.40
C TYR A 101 0.87 19.34 -8.47
N ASN A 102 0.22 18.32 -7.90
CA ASN A 102 0.83 17.31 -7.04
C ASN A 102 0.13 15.96 -7.29
N PRO A 103 0.49 15.26 -8.38
CA PRO A 103 -0.20 14.06 -8.85
C PRO A 103 -0.46 13.04 -7.75
N THR A 104 -1.72 12.64 -7.63
CA THR A 104 -2.22 11.79 -6.56
C THR A 104 -2.85 10.53 -7.15
N GLY A 105 -2.44 9.37 -6.63
CA GLY A 105 -3.00 8.07 -6.99
C GLY A 105 -3.85 7.49 -5.87
N SER A 106 -5.14 7.28 -6.13
CA SER A 106 -6.05 6.58 -5.21
C SER A 106 -6.16 5.11 -5.63
N TYR A 107 -5.90 4.21 -4.68
CA TYR A 107 -5.86 2.76 -4.90
C TYR A 107 -6.90 2.06 -4.05
N ARG A 108 -7.66 1.12 -4.63
CA ARG A 108 -8.61 0.26 -3.92
C ARG A 108 -8.42 -1.21 -4.28
N LYS A 109 -8.46 -2.07 -3.27
CA LYS A 109 -8.45 -3.52 -3.44
C LYS A 109 -9.25 -4.22 -2.35
N THR A 110 -10.06 -5.18 -2.79
CA THR A 110 -10.69 -6.16 -1.91
C THR A 110 -9.83 -7.41 -1.82
N PHE A 111 -9.72 -7.97 -0.62
CA PHE A 111 -9.05 -9.25 -0.41
C PHE A 111 -9.77 -10.07 0.67
N THR A 112 -9.58 -11.38 0.63
CA THR A 112 -10.13 -12.29 1.64
C THR A 112 -8.98 -12.96 2.36
N LEU A 113 -9.03 -12.97 3.69
CA LEU A 113 -8.03 -13.64 4.50
C LEU A 113 -8.22 -15.16 4.47
N PRO A 114 -7.13 -15.94 4.42
CA PRO A 114 -7.20 -17.38 4.62
C PRO A 114 -7.87 -17.74 5.96
N ALA A 115 -8.74 -18.76 5.96
CA ALA A 115 -9.49 -19.14 7.16
C ALA A 115 -8.59 -19.55 8.34
N ASN A 116 -7.42 -20.13 8.04
CA ASN A 116 -6.40 -20.53 9.03
C ASN A 116 -5.67 -19.35 9.69
N TRP A 117 -5.97 -18.10 9.30
CA TRP A 117 -5.44 -16.90 9.95
C TRP A 117 -6.35 -16.35 11.05
N LYS A 118 -7.51 -16.97 11.28
CA LYS A 118 -8.44 -16.55 12.34
C LYS A 118 -7.73 -16.51 13.70
N GLY A 119 -7.82 -15.36 14.38
CA GLY A 119 -7.23 -15.14 15.70
C GLY A 119 -5.72 -14.90 15.70
N LYS A 120 -5.08 -14.80 14.53
CA LYS A 120 -3.64 -14.50 14.42
C LYS A 120 -3.41 -13.01 14.13
N PRO A 121 -2.29 -12.44 14.59
CA PRO A 121 -1.84 -11.12 14.17
C PRO A 121 -1.65 -11.03 12.65
N VAL A 122 -2.23 -10.01 12.02
CA VAL A 122 -2.13 -9.74 10.58
C VAL A 122 -1.50 -8.40 10.33
N PHE A 123 -0.51 -8.38 9.44
CA PHE A 123 0.29 -7.21 9.11
C PHE A 123 0.21 -6.91 7.61
N LEU A 124 -0.09 -5.66 7.26
CA LEU A 124 0.08 -5.18 5.90
C LEU A 124 1.51 -4.68 5.75
N ARG A 125 2.24 -5.19 4.75
CA ARG A 125 3.60 -4.77 4.44
C ARG A 125 3.68 -4.26 3.00
N MET A 126 3.96 -2.97 2.85
CA MET A 126 4.31 -2.39 1.56
C MET A 126 5.83 -2.39 1.47
N GLU A 127 6.43 -3.06 0.48
CA GLU A 127 7.89 -3.14 0.37
C GLU A 127 8.50 -1.82 -0.13
N ALA A 128 7.74 -1.06 -0.92
CA ALA A 128 8.11 0.27 -1.39
C ALA A 128 6.84 1.04 -1.79
N SER A 129 6.83 2.33 -1.49
CA SER A 129 5.83 3.31 -1.90
C SER A 129 6.45 4.69 -1.74
N THR A 130 6.35 5.54 -2.73
CA THR A 130 6.92 6.89 -2.86
C THR A 130 5.77 7.81 -3.28
N SER A 131 5.76 9.06 -2.89
CA SER A 131 6.64 9.73 -1.93
C SER A 131 6.02 9.77 -0.54
N ALA A 132 4.70 9.68 -0.43
CA ALA A 132 4.02 9.52 0.84
C ALA A 132 2.74 8.72 0.66
N THR A 133 2.40 7.85 1.60
CA THR A 133 1.24 6.96 1.49
C THR A 133 0.45 6.95 2.78
N PHE A 134 -0.87 7.15 2.68
CA PHE A 134 -1.81 6.84 3.77
C PHE A 134 -2.51 5.52 3.47
N VAL A 135 -2.75 4.74 4.52
CA VAL A 135 -3.32 3.41 4.43
C VAL A 135 -4.61 3.36 5.24
N TRP A 136 -5.69 2.86 4.63
CA TRP A 136 -6.94 2.54 5.31
C TRP A 136 -7.33 1.08 5.12
N ILE A 137 -7.83 0.48 6.19
CA ILE A 137 -8.43 -0.85 6.19
C ILE A 137 -9.88 -0.72 6.65
N ASN A 138 -10.83 -1.16 5.83
CA ASN A 138 -12.26 -1.11 6.11
C ASN A 138 -12.74 0.29 6.55
N GLY A 139 -12.23 1.35 5.89
CA GLY A 139 -12.58 2.74 6.17
C GLY A 139 -11.90 3.36 7.39
N GLN A 140 -11.02 2.64 8.08
CA GLN A 140 -10.26 3.14 9.24
C GLN A 140 -8.80 3.34 8.88
N GLU A 141 -8.22 4.46 9.29
CA GLU A 141 -6.82 4.77 9.04
C GLU A 141 -5.90 3.81 9.81
N ALA A 142 -5.06 3.09 9.08
CA ALA A 142 -4.07 2.17 9.62
C ALA A 142 -2.76 2.89 9.90
N GLY A 143 -2.33 3.80 9.03
CA GLY A 143 -1.11 4.58 9.24
C GLY A 143 -0.64 5.34 8.00
N PHE A 144 0.58 5.86 8.09
CA PHE A 144 1.18 6.74 7.10
C PHE A 144 2.68 6.51 6.94
N ASN A 145 3.17 6.66 5.71
CA ASN A 145 4.56 6.47 5.30
C ASN A 145 5.08 7.65 4.48
N LYS A 146 6.35 8.05 4.67
CA LYS A 146 7.07 9.02 3.81
C LYS A 146 8.31 8.40 3.16
N GLY A 147 8.73 7.22 3.63
CA GLY A 147 9.84 6.48 3.08
C GLY A 147 9.54 5.92 1.70
N ALA A 148 10.54 5.93 0.81
CA ALA A 148 10.40 5.59 -0.61
C ALA A 148 10.93 4.18 -0.95
N ASN A 149 12.06 3.82 -0.35
CA ASN A 149 12.88 2.66 -0.68
C ASN A 149 12.98 1.67 0.49
N GLU A 150 12.13 1.85 1.48
CA GLU A 150 12.05 1.08 2.70
C GLU A 150 10.63 0.54 2.90
N PRO A 151 10.51 -0.65 3.52
CA PRO A 151 9.23 -1.26 3.75
C PRO A 151 8.48 -0.54 4.88
N ALA A 152 7.20 -0.27 4.66
CA ALA A 152 6.28 0.17 5.69
C ALA A 152 5.36 -0.99 6.10
N GLU A 153 5.31 -1.28 7.40
CA GLU A 153 4.53 -2.39 7.94
C GLU A 153 3.55 -1.91 9.01
N TYR A 154 2.30 -2.40 8.95
CA TYR A 154 1.22 -1.98 9.84
C TYR A 154 0.52 -3.21 10.43
N ASN A 155 0.37 -3.29 11.75
CA ASN A 155 -0.53 -4.26 12.36
C ASN A 155 -2.00 -3.91 12.07
N ILE A 156 -2.62 -4.67 11.18
CA ILE A 156 -4.00 -4.42 10.72
C ILE A 156 -5.05 -5.29 11.43
N THR A 157 -4.63 -6.11 12.40
CA THR A 157 -5.49 -7.10 13.09
C THR A 157 -6.80 -6.51 13.57
N ARG A 158 -6.75 -5.33 14.22
CA ARG A 158 -7.93 -4.66 14.79
C ARG A 158 -8.94 -4.14 13.76
N PHE A 159 -8.51 -3.96 12.51
CA PHE A 159 -9.38 -3.45 11.44
C PHE A 159 -10.11 -4.57 10.70
N LEU A 160 -9.71 -5.83 10.91
CA LEU A 160 -10.20 -6.98 10.18
C LEU A 160 -11.40 -7.63 10.87
N LYS A 161 -12.35 -8.12 10.07
CA LYS A 161 -13.51 -8.89 10.55
C LYS A 161 -13.36 -10.34 10.10
N PRO A 162 -13.34 -11.33 11.02
CA PRO A 162 -13.19 -12.73 10.66
C PRO A 162 -14.23 -13.20 9.63
N GLY A 163 -13.80 -13.92 8.60
CA GLY A 163 -14.69 -14.50 7.59
C GLY A 163 -15.33 -13.51 6.62
N LYS A 164 -14.94 -12.23 6.64
CA LYS A 164 -15.41 -11.21 5.69
C LYS A 164 -14.29 -10.78 4.75
N THR A 165 -14.67 -10.37 3.54
CA THR A 165 -13.79 -9.62 2.64
C THR A 165 -13.37 -8.33 3.33
N ALA A 166 -12.07 -8.04 3.30
CA ALA A 166 -11.50 -6.80 3.77
C ALA A 166 -11.22 -5.86 2.59
N PHE A 167 -11.43 -4.58 2.83
CA PHE A 167 -11.19 -3.50 1.88
C PHE A 167 -9.91 -2.79 2.29
N LEU A 168 -8.90 -2.83 1.42
CA LEU A 168 -7.72 -2.01 1.51
C LEU A 168 -7.91 -0.82 0.57
N SER A 169 -7.85 0.38 1.12
CA SER A 169 -7.78 1.62 0.34
C SER A 169 -6.47 2.31 0.71
N GLY A 170 -5.69 2.69 -0.30
CA GLY A 170 -4.43 3.41 -0.13
C GLY A 170 -4.50 4.74 -0.86
N PHE A 171 -4.04 5.80 -0.21
CA PHE A 171 -3.74 7.08 -0.84
C PHE A 171 -2.25 7.11 -1.08
N ILE A 172 -1.84 7.35 -2.31
CA ILE A 172 -0.43 7.56 -2.65
C ILE A 172 -0.30 8.99 -3.16
N ASN A 173 0.45 9.79 -2.41
CA ASN A 173 0.93 11.10 -2.84
C ASN A 173 2.22 10.91 -3.65
N THR A 174 2.12 11.22 -4.95
CA THR A 174 3.21 11.48 -5.90
C THR A 174 4.26 10.39 -6.14
N LEU A 175 4.28 9.83 -7.37
CA LEU A 175 5.25 8.92 -8.00
C LEU A 175 5.45 7.58 -7.27
N THR A 176 4.83 6.45 -7.65
CA THR A 176 5.39 5.09 -7.34
C THR A 176 4.90 3.82 -8.02
N GLU A 177 5.86 2.89 -8.08
CA GLU A 177 5.79 1.46 -7.74
C GLU A 177 5.24 1.16 -6.34
N LEU A 178 3.97 0.75 -6.25
CA LEU A 178 3.44 0.11 -5.04
C LEU A 178 3.83 -1.38 -5.04
N ILE A 179 4.69 -1.86 -4.13
CA ILE A 179 4.79 -3.32 -3.88
C ILE A 179 4.01 -3.64 -2.61
N SER A 180 2.76 -4.09 -2.73
CA SER A 180 1.91 -4.41 -1.57
C SER A 180 1.86 -5.91 -1.27
N LYS A 181 2.14 -6.32 -0.03
CA LYS A 181 1.98 -7.71 0.44
C LYS A 181 1.31 -7.72 1.82
N ILE A 182 0.54 -8.74 2.15
CA ILE A 182 0.09 -8.99 3.54
C ILE A 182 0.89 -10.17 4.09
N ARG A 183 1.40 -10.01 5.31
CA ARG A 183 2.08 -11.04 6.08
C ARG A 183 1.34 -11.28 7.39
N ILE A 184 1.42 -12.50 7.92
CA ILE A 184 1.11 -12.76 9.33
C ILE A 184 2.39 -13.08 10.06
N PHE A 185 2.43 -12.74 11.34
CA PHE A 185 3.32 -13.36 12.29
C PHE A 185 2.50 -14.40 13.05
N GLY A 186 3.08 -15.57 13.29
CA GLY A 186 2.58 -16.53 14.24
C GLY A 186 3.68 -16.79 15.25
N ASP A 187 3.29 -16.86 16.53
CA ASP A 187 4.16 -17.21 17.66
C ASP A 187 4.99 -18.48 17.39
#